data_AF-A0A952K190-F1
#
_entry.id   AF-A0A952K190-F1
#
_cell.length_a   1.000
_cell.length_b   1.000
_cell.length_c   1.000
_cell.angle_alpha   90.00
_cell.angle_beta   90.00
_cell.angle_gamma   90.00
#
_symmetry.space_group_name_H-M   'P 1'
#
loop_
_entity.id
_entity.type
_entity.pdbx_description
1 polymer ?
#
loop_
_entity_poly.entity_id
_entity_poly.type
_entity_poly.pdbx_seq_one_letter_code
_entity_poly.pdbx_strand_id
1 'polypeptide(L)' 'SQRWGSGELSPRERALACIAADVLNQTLDESFSLHIDLARAAGAGDEQVRAVLLLVAEYGIAKAWRAYRALTAR' A
#
# COMPACT_ATOMS: atom_id res chain seq x y z
N SER A 1 -11.93 -10.41 -13.28
CA SER A 1 -11.06 -9.22 -13.42
C SER A 1 -11.77 -7.89 -13.10
N GLN A 2 -12.93 -7.88 -12.44
CA GLN A 2 -13.74 -6.65 -12.22
C GLN A 2 -13.11 -5.63 -11.24
N ARG A 3 -12.24 -6.08 -10.32
CA ARG A 3 -11.64 -5.26 -9.27
C ARG A 3 -10.69 -4.16 -9.74
N TRP A 4 -10.16 -4.22 -10.96
CA TRP A 4 -9.26 -3.18 -11.51
C TRP A 4 -9.95 -2.26 -12.52
N GLY A 5 -11.20 -2.56 -12.90
CA GLY A 5 -11.95 -1.82 -13.91
C GLY A 5 -13.15 -1.02 -13.39
N SER A 6 -13.47 -1.07 -12.09
CA SER A 6 -14.55 -0.25 -11.54
C SER A 6 -14.12 1.21 -11.47
N GLY A 7 -14.87 2.14 -12.08
CA GLY A 7 -14.52 3.57 -12.13
C GLY A 7 -14.60 4.32 -10.79
N GLU A 8 -14.95 3.64 -9.69
CA GLU A 8 -15.16 4.24 -8.37
C GLU A 8 -13.87 4.66 -7.67
N LEU A 9 -12.75 3.97 -7.96
CA LEU A 9 -11.43 4.34 -7.47
C LEU A 9 -10.50 4.56 -8.66
N SER A 10 -9.77 5.66 -8.64
CA SER A 10 -8.63 5.85 -9.54
C SER A 10 -7.60 4.72 -9.35
N PRO A 11 -6.76 4.43 -10.36
CA PRO A 11 -5.67 3.48 -10.20
C PRO A 11 -4.79 3.77 -8.98
N ARG A 12 -4.56 5.06 -8.68
CA ARG A 12 -3.80 5.53 -7.53
C ARG A 12 -4.47 5.15 -6.20
N GLU A 13 -5.74 5.48 -6.03
CA GLU A 13 -6.50 5.17 -4.80
C GLU A 13 -6.58 3.67 -4.57
N ARG A 14 -6.78 2.91 -5.65
CA ARG A 14 -6.84 1.44 -5.59
C ARG A 14 -5.51 0.85 -5.14
N ALA A 15 -4.39 1.29 -5.71
CA ALA A 15 -3.08 0.82 -5.32
C ALA A 15 -2.76 1.18 -3.85
N LEU A 16 -3.08 2.41 -3.40
CA LEU A 16 -2.93 2.81 -1.99
C LEU A 16 -3.81 1.97 -1.04
N ALA A 17 -5.03 1.63 -1.44
CA ALA A 17 -5.90 0.74 -0.66
C ALA A 17 -5.35 -0.70 -0.60
N CYS A 18 -4.77 -1.19 -1.70
CA CYS A 18 -4.09 -2.49 -1.72
C CYS A 18 -2.88 -2.51 -0.79
N ILE A 19 -2.07 -1.45 -0.76
CA ILE A 19 -0.96 -1.30 0.21
C ILE A 19 -1.49 -1.40 1.65
N ALA A 20 -2.59 -0.70 1.98
CA ALA A 20 -3.20 -0.81 3.31
C ALA A 20 -3.59 -2.26 3.65
N ALA A 21 -4.21 -2.97 2.69
CA ALA A 21 -4.58 -4.37 2.85
C ALA A 21 -3.35 -5.27 3.03
N ASP A 22 -2.26 -5.04 2.31
CA ASP A 22 -1.03 -5.81 2.47
C ASP A 22 -0.43 -5.64 3.86
N VAL A 23 -0.43 -4.41 4.39
CA VAL A 23 0.05 -4.15 5.76
C VAL A 23 -0.85 -4.83 6.78
N LEU A 24 -2.16 -4.71 6.65
CA LEU A 24 -3.11 -5.28 7.61
C LEU A 24 -3.09 -6.82 7.62
N ASN A 25 -2.85 -7.45 6.46
CA ASN A 25 -2.78 -8.90 6.28
C ASN A 25 -1.34 -9.47 6.32
N GLN A 26 -0.33 -8.61 6.41
CA GLN A 26 1.10 -8.97 6.46
C GLN A 26 1.64 -9.66 5.20
N THR A 27 1.10 -9.32 4.02
CA THR A 27 1.61 -9.75 2.69
C THR A 27 2.66 -8.78 2.17
N LEU A 28 3.77 -8.66 2.91
CA LEU A 28 4.80 -7.62 2.75
C LEU A 28 5.94 -7.97 1.77
N ASP A 29 5.75 -8.99 0.96
CA ASP A 29 6.70 -9.53 -0.02
C ASP A 29 6.40 -9.01 -1.43
N GLU A 30 6.17 -9.90 -2.40
CA GLU A 30 5.93 -9.57 -3.80
C GLU A 30 4.65 -8.74 -3.99
N SER A 31 3.59 -9.00 -3.20
CA SER A 31 2.31 -8.28 -3.28
C SER A 31 2.46 -6.79 -2.91
N PHE A 32 3.00 -6.53 -1.71
CA PHE A 32 3.32 -5.18 -1.27
C PHE A 32 4.31 -4.49 -2.22
N SER A 33 5.23 -5.26 -2.79
CA SER A 33 6.17 -4.76 -3.77
C SER A 33 5.48 -4.19 -5.00
N LEU A 34 4.66 -5.03 -5.62
CA LEU A 34 3.84 -4.71 -6.77
C LEU A 34 2.91 -3.51 -6.53
N HIS A 35 2.20 -3.47 -5.40
CA HIS A 35 1.22 -2.40 -5.18
C HIS A 35 1.85 -1.01 -4.96
N ILE A 36 3.05 -0.94 -4.39
CA ILE A 36 3.81 0.33 -4.33
C ILE A 36 4.24 0.77 -5.73
N ASP A 37 4.69 -0.14 -6.58
CA ASP A 37 5.10 0.20 -7.94
C ASP A 37 3.90 0.68 -8.76
N LEU A 38 2.75 0.03 -8.60
CA LEU A 38 1.49 0.48 -9.20
C LEU A 38 1.04 1.85 -8.65
N ALA A 39 1.18 2.10 -7.35
CA ALA A 39 0.84 3.40 -6.77
C ALA A 39 1.73 4.52 -7.34
N ARG A 40 3.04 4.27 -7.44
CA ARG A 40 4.02 5.21 -8.03
C ARG A 40 3.76 5.45 -9.51
N ALA A 41 3.52 4.39 -10.29
CA ALA A 41 3.15 4.50 -11.69
C ALA A 41 1.85 5.30 -11.91
N ALA A 42 0.93 5.25 -10.94
CA ALA A 42 -0.30 6.05 -10.92
C ALA A 42 -0.12 7.45 -10.30
N GLY A 43 1.12 7.88 -10.03
CA GLY A 43 1.46 9.22 -9.55
C GLY A 43 1.34 9.43 -8.05
N ALA A 44 1.32 8.37 -7.23
CA ALA A 44 1.47 8.52 -5.78
C ALA A 44 2.91 8.87 -5.41
N GLY A 45 3.09 9.89 -4.56
CA GLY A 45 4.37 10.21 -3.95
C GLY A 45 4.70 9.32 -2.75
N ASP A 46 5.98 9.26 -2.37
CA ASP A 46 6.43 8.50 -1.20
C ASP A 46 5.74 8.92 0.11
N GLU A 47 5.41 10.21 0.24
CA GLU A 47 4.68 10.73 1.40
C GLU A 47 3.28 10.12 1.52
N GLN A 48 2.59 9.85 0.40
CA GLN A 48 1.27 9.25 0.41
C GLN A 48 1.34 7.77 0.82
N VAL A 49 2.39 7.06 0.40
CA VAL A 49 2.65 5.68 0.88
C VAL A 49 2.90 5.70 2.39
N ARG A 50 3.78 6.57 2.88
CA ARG A 50 4.03 6.71 4.33
C ARG A 50 2.77 7.10 5.11
N ALA A 51 1.92 7.96 4.55
CA ALA A 51 0.65 8.33 5.16
C ALA A 51 -0.29 7.12 5.31
N VAL A 52 -0.37 6.24 4.32
CA VAL A 52 -1.12 4.97 4.44
C VAL A 52 -0.55 4.10 5.56
N LEU A 53 0.78 3.98 5.65
CA LEU A 53 1.45 3.20 6.70
C LEU A 53 1.18 3.77 8.10
N LEU A 54 1.14 5.11 8.25
CA LEU A 54 0.76 5.78 9.50
C LEU A 54 -0.71 5.54 9.83
N LEU A 55 -1.62 5.65 8.85
CA LEU A 55 -3.05 5.42 9.04
C LEU A 55 -3.32 4.01 9.58
N VAL A 56 -2.73 2.99 8.96
CA VAL A 56 -2.98 1.59 9.38
C VAL A 56 -2.27 1.22 10.69
N ALA A 57 -1.37 2.07 11.20
CA ALA A 57 -0.72 1.85 12.48
C ALA A 57 -1.71 1.86 13.65
N GLU A 58 -2.83 2.61 13.54
CA GLU A 58 -3.91 2.60 14.53
C GLU A 58 -4.51 1.20 14.73
N TYR A 59 -4.54 0.39 13.66
CA TYR A 59 -5.05 -0.98 13.67
C TYR A 59 -3.95 -2.03 13.93
N GLY A 60 -2.70 -1.62 14.13
CA GLY A 60 -1.59 -2.53 14.41
C GLY A 60 -0.22 -1.92 14.18
N ILE A 61 0.33 -1.22 15.18
CA ILE A 61 1.64 -0.57 15.09
C ILE A 61 2.78 -1.53 14.72
N ALA A 62 2.76 -2.77 15.23
CA ALA A 62 3.78 -3.77 14.88
C ALA A 62 3.72 -4.19 13.40
N LYS A 63 2.52 -4.20 12.81
CA LYS A 63 2.29 -4.49 11.39
C LYS A 63 2.82 -3.35 10.52
N ALA A 64 2.49 -2.11 10.88
CA ALA A 64 3.01 -0.92 10.22
C ALA A 64 4.54 -0.84 10.30
N TRP A 65 5.13 -1.15 11.46
CA TRP A 65 6.59 -1.15 11.62
C TRP A 65 7.30 -2.16 10.71
N ARG A 66 6.70 -3.34 10.50
CA ARG A 66 7.20 -4.31 9.50
C ARG A 66 7.10 -3.76 8.08
N ALA A 67 6.01 -3.09 7.75
CA ALA A 67 5.83 -2.46 6.44
C ALA A 67 6.84 -1.32 6.20
N TYR A 68 7.16 -0.52 7.21
CA TYR A 68 8.23 0.49 7.12
C TYR A 68 9.59 -0.13 6.81
N ARG A 69 9.93 -1.26 7.46
CA ARG A 69 11.17 -1.98 7.15
C ARG A 69 11.15 -2.56 5.74
N ALA A 70 10.05 -3.16 5.33
CA ALA A 70 9.88 -3.69 3.98
C ALA A 70 10.01 -2.57 2.93
N LEU A 71 9.40 -1.40 3.15
CA LEU A 71 9.52 -0.24 2.26
C LEU A 71 10.95 0.30 2.17
N THR A 72 11.72 0.26 3.26
CA THR A 72 13.10 0.78 3.31
C THR A 72 14.13 -0.20 2.74
N ALA A 73 13.85 -1.50 2.79
CA ALA A 73 14.74 -2.55 2.29
C ALA A 73 14.61 -2.78 0.77
N ARG A 74 13.78 -1.99 0.10
CA ARG A 74 13.48 -2.09 -1.33
C ARG A 74 14.34 -1.18 -2.18
#